data_AF-W4V3Q7-F1
#
_entry.id   AF-W4V3Q7-F1
#
_cell.length_a   1.000
_cell.length_b   1.000
_cell.length_c   1.000
_cell.angle_alpha   90.00
_cell.angle_beta   90.00
_cell.angle_gamma   90.00
#
_symmetry.space_group_name_H-M   'P 1'
#
loop_
_entity.id
_entity.type
_entity.pdbx_description
1 polymer ?
#
loop_
_entity_poly.entity_id
_entity_poly.type
_entity_poly.pdbx_seq_one_letter_code
_entity_poly.pdbx_strand_id
1 'polypeptide(L)' 'MDNTADDTGNLLRLAIKHNIVPTGGSDFHGSFKPDISMGKGRGNLKVPYEVLERLKSISDGV' A
#
# COMPACT_ATOMS: atom_id res chain seq x y z
N MET A 1 -10.17 -13.32 0.68
CA MET A 1 -10.22 -12.47 1.89
C MET A 1 -9.65 -11.13 1.49
N ASP A 2 -10.51 -10.12 1.37
CA ASP A 2 -10.05 -8.74 1.21
C ASP A 2 -9.98 -8.09 2.61
N ASN A 3 -9.11 -7.09 2.78
CA ASN A 3 -9.02 -6.36 4.04
C ASN A 3 -10.22 -5.42 4.20
N THR A 4 -10.70 -5.27 5.43
CA THR A 4 -11.76 -4.32 5.77
C THR A 4 -11.21 -2.88 5.90
N ALA A 5 -12.12 -1.91 5.99
CA ALA A 5 -11.74 -0.53 6.33
C ALA A 5 -11.10 -0.44 7.72
N ASP A 6 -11.55 -1.27 8.66
CA ASP A 6 -11.01 -1.33 10.02
C ASP A 6 -9.58 -1.89 10.04
N ASP A 7 -9.29 -2.93 9.24
CA ASP A 7 -7.93 -3.45 9.06
C ASP A 7 -6.99 -2.36 8.55
N THR A 8 -7.45 -1.60 7.55
CA THR A 8 -6.69 -0.47 7.00
C THR A 8 -6.41 0.57 8.06
N GLY A 9 -7.43 0.97 8.82
CA GLY A 9 -7.29 1.95 9.90
C GLY A 9 -6.34 1.49 11.01
N ASN A 10 -6.41 0.23 11.40
CA ASN A 10 -5.54 -0.35 12.43
C ASN A 10 -4.07 -0.37 11.98
N LEU A 11 -3.79 -0.78 10.76
CA LEU A 11 -2.43 -0.77 10.21
C LEU A 11 -1.88 0.64 10.03
N LEU A 12 -2.71 1.60 9.60
CA LEU A 12 -2.30 3.01 9.50
C LEU A 12 -1.92 3.58 10.88
N ARG A 13 -2.68 3.27 11.94
CA ARG A 13 -2.33 3.69 13.31
C ARG A 13 -0.98 3.12 13.76
N LEU A 14 -0.70 1.85 13.44
CA LEU A 14 0.59 1.23 13.73
C LEU A 14 1.73 1.88 12.94
N ALA A 15 1.51 2.16 11.64
CA ALA A 15 2.52 2.84 10.82
C ALA A 15 2.88 4.22 11.38
N ILE A 16 1.88 5.00 11.81
CA ILE A 16 2.09 6.29 12.49
C ILE A 16 2.88 6.11 13.78
N LYS A 17 2.46 5.17 14.65
CA LYS A 17 3.11 4.91 15.94
C LYS A 17 4.59 4.56 15.82
N HIS A 18 4.97 3.87 14.75
CA HIS A 18 6.33 3.37 14.54
C HIS A 18 7.12 4.16 13.50
N ASN A 19 6.62 5.30 13.05
CA ASN A 19 7.23 6.13 12.00
C ASN A 19 7.56 5.34 10.71
N ILE A 20 6.69 4.40 10.34
CA ILE A 20 6.79 3.64 9.11
C ILE A 20 6.02 4.39 8.03
N VAL A 21 6.57 4.48 6.81
CA VAL A 21 5.84 5.02 5.67
C VAL A 21 4.82 3.97 5.20
N PRO A 22 3.50 4.24 5.32
CA PRO A 22 2.50 3.30 4.83
C PRO A 22 2.48 3.32 3.29
N THR A 23 2.41 2.13 2.70
CA THR A 23 2.38 1.92 1.24
C THR A 23 1.14 1.11 0.84
N GLY A 24 1.00 0.77 -0.44
CA GLY A 24 -0.05 -0.12 -0.92
C GLY A 24 0.34 -0.76 -2.26
N GLY A 25 -0.44 -1.75 -2.70
CA GLY A 25 -0.20 -2.46 -3.95
C GLY A 25 -1.44 -3.23 -4.42
N SER A 26 -1.48 -3.58 -5.70
CA SER A 26 -2.61 -4.33 -6.27
C SER A 26 -2.64 -5.80 -5.85
N ASP A 27 -1.58 -6.31 -5.25
CA ASP A 27 -1.42 -7.73 -4.91
C ASP A 27 -1.51 -8.65 -6.15
N PHE A 28 -0.97 -8.15 -7.27
CA PHE A 28 -0.95 -8.84 -8.55
C PHE A 28 -0.06 -10.09 -8.52
N HIS A 29 -0.65 -11.24 -8.85
CA HIS A 29 0.02 -12.55 -8.90
C HIS A 29 -0.19 -13.27 -10.25
N GLY A 30 -0.46 -12.52 -11.33
CA GLY A 30 -0.64 -13.08 -12.67
C GLY A 30 -1.83 -14.03 -12.78
N SER A 31 -1.62 -15.20 -13.39
CA SER A 31 -2.67 -16.20 -13.61
C SER A 31 -3.30 -16.74 -12.32
N PHE A 32 -2.63 -16.60 -11.17
CA PHE A 32 -3.19 -16.98 -9.86
C PHE A 32 -4.28 -16.01 -9.36
N LYS A 33 -4.31 -14.78 -9.88
CA LYS A 33 -5.35 -13.77 -9.61
C LYS A 33 -5.71 -13.04 -10.90
N PRO A 34 -6.43 -13.71 -11.82
CA PRO A 34 -6.68 -13.20 -13.17
C PRO A 34 -7.54 -11.93 -13.19
N ASP A 35 -8.24 -11.63 -12.09
CA ASP A 35 -9.06 -10.44 -11.88
C ASP A 35 -8.25 -9.20 -11.45
N ILE A 36 -6.97 -9.37 -11.10
CA ILE A 36 -6.08 -8.28 -10.71
C ILE A 36 -5.13 -7.99 -11.86
N SER A 37 -4.89 -6.71 -12.15
CA SER A 37 -3.86 -6.29 -13.09
C SER A 37 -2.71 -5.59 -12.37
N MET A 38 -1.55 -5.52 -13.00
CA MET A 38 -0.42 -4.75 -12.46
C MET A 38 -0.85 -3.30 -12.23
N GLY A 39 -0.65 -2.78 -11.02
CA GLY A 39 -1.03 -1.42 -10.64
C GLY A 39 -2.55 -1.17 -10.49
N LYS A 40 -3.42 -2.16 -10.72
CA LYS A 40 -4.87 -2.03 -10.59
C LYS A 40 -5.44 -3.14 -9.70
N GLY A 41 -5.87 -2.76 -8.50
CA GLY A 41 -6.56 -3.65 -7.55
C GLY A 41 -8.07 -3.75 -7.81
N ARG A 42 -8.83 -4.23 -6.82
CA ARG A 42 -10.29 -4.48 -6.90
C ARG A 42 -11.19 -3.25 -6.69
N GLY A 43 -10.65 -2.04 -6.87
CA GLY A 43 -11.42 -0.77 -6.85
C GLY A 43 -11.16 0.15 -5.65
N ASN A 44 -10.60 -0.36 -4.55
CA ASN A 44 -10.21 0.45 -3.38
C ASN A 44 -8.70 0.79 -3.33
N LEU A 45 -7.92 0.35 -4.32
CA LEU A 45 -6.49 0.65 -4.39
C LEU A 45 -6.27 2.14 -4.70
N LYS A 46 -5.82 2.89 -3.70
CA LYS A 46 -5.44 4.30 -3.83
C LYS A 46 -4.10 4.53 -3.14
N VAL A 47 -3.03 4.59 -3.93
CA VAL A 47 -1.67 4.88 -3.44
C VAL A 47 -1.24 6.22 -4.05
N PRO A 48 -1.23 7.31 -3.27
CA PRO A 48 -0.78 8.63 -3.73
C PRO A 48 0.71 8.61 -4.09
N TYR A 49 1.12 9.44 -5.05
CA TYR A 49 2.52 9.51 -5.50
C TYR A 49 3.46 10.01 -4.40
N GLU A 50 2.94 10.80 -3.47
CA GLU A 50 3.64 11.33 -2.30
C GLU A 50 4.22 10.20 -1.41
N VAL A 51 3.65 8.99 -1.47
CA VAL A 51 4.22 7.81 -0.80
C VAL A 51 5.61 7.48 -1.36
N LEU A 52 5.78 7.52 -2.69
CA LEU A 52 7.08 7.29 -3.33
C LEU A 52 8.07 8.38 -2.96
N GLU A 53 7.64 9.65 -2.95
CA GLU A 53 8.49 10.77 -2.56
C GLU A 53 8.99 10.62 -1.11
N ARG A 54 8.10 10.25 -0.19
CA ARG A 54 8.46 9.97 1.21
C ARG A 54 9.46 8.81 1.32
N LEU A 55 9.26 7.72 0.58
CA LEU A 55 10.20 6.59 0.57
C LEU A 55 11.59 7.02 0.09
N LYS A 56 11.67 7.80 -0.99
CA LYS A 56 12.94 8.34 -1.50
C LYS A 56 13.63 9.24 -0.48
N SER A 57 12.89 10.14 0.16
CA SER A 57 13.46 11.04 1.18
C SER A 57 14.09 10.31 2.38
N ILE A 58 13.63 9.09 2.70
CA ILE A 58 14.22 8.25 3.74
C ILE A 58 15.43 7.50 3.21
N SER A 59 15.37 7.00 1.97
CA SER A 59 16.47 6.28 1.33
C SER A 59 17.67 7.17 0.99
N ASP A 60 17.43 8.43 0.65
CA ASP A 60 18.46 9.40 0.27
C ASP A 60 19.16 10.04 1.48
N GLY A 61 18.67 9.76 2.70
CA GLY A 61 19.21 10.26 3.97
C GLY A 61 20.10 9.26 4.72
N VAL A 62 20.53 8.18 4.07
CA VAL A 62 21.46 7.16 4.58
C VAL A 62 22.76 7.18 3.77
#